data_AF-A0AB38D4X3-F1
#
_entry.id   AF-A0AB38D4X3-F1
#
_cell.length_a   1.000
_cell.length_b   1.000
_cell.length_c   1.000
_cell.angle_alpha   90.00
_cell.angle_beta   90.00
_cell.angle_gamma   90.00
#
_symmetry.space_group_name_H-M   'P 1'
#
loop_
_entity.id
_entity.type
_entity.pdbx_description
1 polymer ?
#
loop_
_entity_poly.entity_id
_entity_poly.type
_entity_poly.pdbx_seq_one_letter_code
_entity_poly.pdbx_strand_id
1 'polypeptide(L)'
;MGATSAHQIDICNKIAAAGNTIKPCSGDPGTGTSAANVIASTPASFNTTWGSAADGAGGDAGYAVSLGSAGTLQIPASTVVSHYAIFNGSTYLRGHALDTPITVGSSPVNVDITPKTQYKGGQ
;
A
#
# COMPACT_ATOMS: atom_id res chain seq x y z
N MET A 1 2.80 -22.93 14.94
CA MET A 1 4.02 -23.24 14.17
C MET A 1 4.17 -22.20 13.08
N GLY A 2 5.37 -21.63 12.88
CA GLY A 2 5.60 -20.59 11.87
C GLY A 2 5.95 -21.17 10.50
N ALA A 3 5.67 -20.41 9.43
CA ALA A 3 6.17 -20.74 8.10
C ALA A 3 7.68 -20.47 7.98
N THR A 4 8.35 -21.19 7.07
CA THR A 4 9.75 -20.90 6.72
C THR A 4 9.86 -19.58 5.95
N SER A 5 11.01 -18.89 6.03
CA SER A 5 11.27 -17.65 5.28
C SER A 5 10.98 -17.79 3.78
N ALA A 6 11.44 -18.88 3.16
CA ALA A 6 11.21 -19.13 1.74
C ALA A 6 9.71 -19.19 1.37
N HIS A 7 8.90 -19.85 2.21
CA HIS A 7 7.45 -19.88 1.99
C HIS A 7 6.81 -18.51 2.19
N GLN A 8 7.22 -17.75 3.21
CA GLN A 8 6.70 -16.40 3.44
C GLN A 8 7.01 -15.45 2.27
N ILE A 9 8.23 -15.52 1.74
CA ILE A 9 8.68 -14.75 0.58
C ILE A 9 7.86 -15.11 -0.66
N ASP A 10 7.65 -16.40 -0.93
CA ASP A 10 6.83 -16.85 -2.07
C ASP A 10 5.39 -16.32 -1.99
N ILE A 11 4.76 -16.39 -0.82
CA ILE A 11 3.40 -15.85 -0.62
C ILE A 11 3.39 -14.32 -0.73
N CYS A 12 4.38 -13.62 -0.18
CA CYS A 12 4.49 -12.17 -0.28
C CYS A 12 4.60 -11.72 -1.76
N ASN A 13 5.41 -12.42 -2.55
CA ASN A 13 5.51 -12.17 -4.00
C ASN A 13 4.18 -12.40 -4.72
N LYS A 14 3.41 -13.43 -4.35
CA LYS A 14 2.06 -13.66 -4.90
C LYS A 14 1.08 -12.55 -4.52
N ILE A 15 1.11 -12.07 -3.29
CA ILE A 15 0.29 -10.93 -2.84
C ILE A 15 0.64 -9.67 -3.63
N ALA A 16 1.94 -9.38 -3.79
CA ALA A 16 2.42 -8.27 -4.60
C ALA A 16 1.91 -8.37 -6.06
N ALA A 17 2.06 -9.54 -6.68
CA ALA A 17 1.61 -9.78 -8.06
C ALA A 17 0.10 -9.66 -8.27
N ALA A 18 -0.72 -9.80 -7.22
CA ALA A 18 -2.18 -9.77 -7.33
C ALA A 18 -2.74 -8.39 -7.76
N GLY A 19 -2.05 -7.29 -7.46
CA GLY A 19 -2.50 -5.95 -7.82
C GLY A 19 -1.43 -4.89 -7.64
N ASN A 20 -1.46 -3.88 -8.50
CA ASN A 20 -0.43 -2.84 -8.57
C ASN A 20 -0.98 -1.42 -8.73
N THR A 21 -2.29 -1.23 -8.80
CA THR A 21 -2.90 0.09 -8.88
C THR A 21 -3.09 0.64 -7.47
N ILE A 22 -2.52 1.80 -7.19
CA ILE A 22 -2.48 2.41 -5.85
C ILE A 22 -3.37 3.65 -5.84
N LYS A 23 -4.23 3.76 -4.83
CA LYS A 23 -5.05 4.95 -4.58
C LYS A 23 -4.82 5.47 -3.16
N PRO A 24 -4.67 6.79 -2.96
CA PRO A 24 -4.50 7.39 -1.65
C PRO A 24 -5.82 7.39 -0.89
N CYS A 25 -5.79 7.20 0.42
CA CYS A 25 -6.97 7.17 1.27
C CYS A 25 -6.77 8.03 2.52
N SER A 26 -7.84 8.71 2.94
CA SER A 26 -7.82 9.58 4.12
C SER A 26 -8.06 8.85 5.44
N GLY A 27 -8.48 7.60 5.35
CA GLY A 27 -8.69 6.67 6.46
C GLY A 27 -8.63 5.24 5.96
N ASP A 28 -8.96 4.28 6.84
CA ASP A 28 -8.97 2.86 6.52
C ASP A 28 -9.89 2.57 5.31
N PRO A 29 -9.37 1.96 4.22
CA PRO A 29 -10.18 1.56 3.07
C PRO A 29 -11.17 0.43 3.36
N GLY A 30 -11.00 -0.31 4.46
CA GLY A 30 -11.87 -1.40 4.90
C GLY A 30 -11.67 -2.71 4.14
N THR A 31 -12.58 -3.66 4.34
CA THR A 31 -12.51 -5.02 3.74
C THR A 31 -13.69 -5.32 2.79
N GLY A 32 -14.42 -4.29 2.37
CA GLY A 32 -15.57 -4.44 1.47
C GLY A 32 -15.16 -4.77 0.02
N THR A 33 -16.13 -4.80 -0.88
CA THR A 33 -15.89 -4.98 -2.33
C THR A 33 -15.39 -3.69 -3.02
N SER A 34 -15.26 -2.60 -2.27
CA SER A 34 -14.78 -1.30 -2.71
C SER A 34 -14.04 -0.62 -1.57
N ALA A 35 -13.04 0.21 -1.91
CA ALA A 35 -12.29 0.98 -0.94
C ALA A 35 -13.12 2.18 -0.43
N ALA A 36 -13.26 2.29 0.88
CA ALA A 36 -13.72 3.51 1.53
C ALA A 36 -12.63 4.59 1.51
N ASN A 37 -13.00 5.85 1.80
CA ASN A 37 -12.07 6.95 2.07
C ASN A 37 -11.05 7.28 0.96
N VAL A 38 -11.30 6.84 -0.29
CA VAL A 38 -10.43 7.15 -1.42
C VAL A 38 -10.42 8.66 -1.67
N ILE A 39 -9.22 9.24 -1.73
CA ILE A 39 -9.02 10.65 -2.00
C ILE A 39 -9.09 10.87 -3.52
N ALA A 40 -9.78 11.93 -3.93
CA ALA A 40 -9.81 12.40 -5.32
C ALA A 40 -8.50 13.12 -5.67
N SER A 41 -7.41 12.36 -5.83
CA SER A 41 -6.09 12.88 -6.23
C SER A 41 -5.98 13.09 -7.75
N THR A 42 -4.93 13.80 -8.17
CA THR A 42 -4.56 13.93 -9.60
C THR A 42 -3.12 13.44 -9.83
N PRO A 43 -2.90 12.38 -10.64
CA PRO A 43 -3.92 11.48 -11.20
C PRO A 43 -4.71 10.73 -10.09
N ALA A 44 -5.82 10.09 -10.43
CA ALA A 44 -6.66 9.38 -9.45
C ALA A 44 -6.00 8.11 -8.85
N SER A 45 -4.93 7.65 -9.48
CA SER A 45 -4.14 6.50 -9.08
C SER A 45 -2.80 6.50 -9.82
N PHE A 46 -1.86 5.71 -9.34
CA PHE A 46 -0.67 5.31 -10.10
C PHE A 46 -0.49 3.80 -10.07
N ASN A 47 0.35 3.27 -10.96
CA ASN A 47 0.75 1.87 -10.93
C ASN A 47 2.14 1.75 -10.32
N THR A 48 2.31 0.85 -9.37
CA THR A 48 3.61 0.51 -8.79
C THR A 48 4.24 -0.67 -9.52
N THR A 49 5.57 -0.71 -9.56
CA THR A 49 6.33 -1.93 -9.84
C THR A 49 6.79 -2.52 -8.52
N TRP A 50 6.42 -3.76 -8.23
CA TRP A 50 6.84 -4.45 -7.00
C TRP A 50 8.24 -5.03 -7.14
N GLY A 51 9.09 -4.78 -6.15
CA GLY A 51 10.36 -5.48 -5.99
C GLY A 51 10.16 -6.92 -5.50
N SER A 52 11.18 -7.76 -5.65
CA SER A 52 11.17 -9.11 -5.06
C SER A 52 11.06 -9.02 -3.53
N ALA A 53 10.21 -9.86 -2.94
CA ALA A 53 10.09 -9.94 -1.50
C ALA A 53 11.37 -10.47 -0.84
N ALA A 54 11.68 -9.95 0.35
CA ALA A 54 12.79 -10.38 1.18
C ALA A 54 12.35 -10.47 2.65
N ASP A 55 13.15 -11.09 3.51
CA ASP A 55 12.89 -11.07 4.95
C ASP A 55 12.98 -9.62 5.47
N GLY A 56 11.92 -9.19 6.15
CA GLY A 56 11.81 -7.88 6.76
C GLY A 56 12.75 -7.72 7.96
N ALA A 57 13.14 -6.47 8.21
CA ALA A 57 14.01 -6.09 9.31
C ALA A 57 13.36 -4.98 10.16
N GLY A 58 13.89 -4.73 11.36
CA GLY A 58 13.36 -3.70 12.26
C GLY A 58 11.91 -4.00 12.65
N GLY A 59 11.01 -3.02 12.42
CA GLY A 59 9.58 -3.17 12.71
C GLY A 59 8.88 -4.28 11.92
N ASP A 60 9.46 -4.70 10.80
CA ASP A 60 8.94 -5.76 9.93
C ASP A 60 9.63 -7.12 10.19
N ALA A 61 10.39 -7.26 11.29
CA ALA A 61 11.11 -8.49 11.61
C ALA A 61 10.17 -9.71 11.70
N GLY A 62 10.51 -10.77 10.96
CA GLY A 62 9.72 -12.00 10.88
C GLY A 62 8.55 -11.96 9.89
N TYR A 63 8.42 -10.89 9.10
CA TYR A 63 7.57 -10.83 7.91
C TYR A 63 8.43 -10.97 6.65
N ALA A 64 7.87 -11.51 5.58
CA ALA A 64 8.39 -11.24 4.23
C ALA A 64 7.79 -9.93 3.74
N VAL A 65 8.60 -9.07 3.13
CA VAL A 65 8.23 -7.71 2.71
C VAL A 65 8.61 -7.50 1.25
N SER A 66 7.69 -6.93 0.47
CA SER A 66 7.94 -6.41 -0.88
C SER A 66 7.58 -4.93 -0.91
N LEU A 67 8.52 -4.11 -1.39
CA LEU A 67 8.34 -2.68 -1.60
C LEU A 67 8.04 -2.39 -3.07
N GLY A 68 7.08 -1.51 -3.29
CA GLY A 68 6.77 -0.97 -4.61
C GLY A 68 7.61 0.26 -4.94
N SER A 69 7.68 0.62 -6.22
CA SER A 69 8.15 1.93 -6.66
C SER A 69 7.25 3.05 -6.12
N ALA A 70 7.86 4.17 -5.72
CA ALA A 70 7.12 5.37 -5.36
C ALA A 70 6.32 5.90 -6.55
N GLY A 71 5.11 6.40 -6.28
CA GLY A 71 4.32 7.16 -7.25
C GLY A 71 3.85 8.48 -6.67
N THR A 72 3.92 9.52 -7.50
CA THR A 72 3.52 10.88 -7.12
C THR A 72 2.05 11.11 -7.42
N LEU A 73 1.34 11.68 -6.45
CA LEU A 73 -0.06 12.10 -6.59
C LEU A 73 -0.23 13.51 -6.05
N GLN A 74 -0.94 14.36 -6.77
CA GLN A 74 -1.35 15.66 -6.24
C GLN A 74 -2.57 15.47 -5.33
N ILE A 75 -2.39 15.77 -4.06
CA ILE A 75 -3.42 15.65 -3.02
C ILE A 75 -4.05 17.02 -2.78
N PRO A 76 -5.40 17.13 -2.70
CA PRO A 76 -6.08 18.39 -2.42
C PRO A 76 -5.68 19.02 -1.08
N ALA A 77 -5.92 20.32 -0.95
CA ALA A 77 -5.76 21.05 0.30
C ALA A 77 -6.59 20.44 1.44
N SER A 78 -6.16 20.65 2.68
CA SER A 78 -6.86 20.24 3.90
C SER A 78 -7.20 18.75 3.96
N THR A 79 -6.36 17.91 3.36
CA THR A 79 -6.54 16.46 3.29
C THR A 79 -5.44 15.75 4.06
N VAL A 80 -5.81 14.77 4.87
CA VAL A 80 -4.88 13.83 5.49
C VAL A 80 -4.83 12.58 4.61
N VAL A 81 -3.64 12.13 4.24
CA VAL A 81 -3.39 10.82 3.63
C VAL A 81 -2.84 9.93 4.73
N SER A 82 -3.61 8.93 5.14
CA SER A 82 -3.23 8.02 6.22
C SER A 82 -3.08 6.57 5.75
N HIS A 83 -3.69 6.23 4.62
CA HIS A 83 -3.71 4.89 4.06
C HIS A 83 -3.56 4.94 2.54
N TYR A 84 -3.34 3.77 1.95
CA TYR A 84 -3.51 3.56 0.53
C TYR A 84 -4.26 2.25 0.29
N ALA A 85 -5.01 2.21 -0.80
CA ALA A 85 -5.72 1.04 -1.28
C ALA A 85 -5.02 0.47 -2.51
N ILE A 86 -4.96 -0.86 -2.59
CA ILE A 86 -4.38 -1.62 -3.69
C ILE A 86 -5.51 -2.27 -4.49
N PHE A 87 -5.45 -2.09 -5.80
CA PHE A 87 -6.39 -2.61 -6.77
C PHE A 87 -5.69 -3.45 -7.83
N ASN A 88 -6.45 -4.37 -8.44
CA ASN A 88 -6.16 -4.94 -9.75
C ASN A 88 -7.08 -4.30 -10.78
N GLY A 89 -6.56 -3.33 -11.53
CA GLY A 89 -7.39 -2.45 -12.34
C GLY A 89 -8.41 -1.69 -11.48
N SER A 90 -9.69 -2.01 -11.64
CA SER A 90 -10.79 -1.41 -10.86
C SER A 90 -11.22 -2.26 -9.65
N THR A 91 -10.71 -3.47 -9.49
CA THR A 91 -11.10 -4.39 -8.42
C THR A 91 -10.29 -4.10 -7.16
N TYR A 92 -10.97 -3.72 -6.07
CA TYR A 92 -10.33 -3.51 -4.77
C TYR A 92 -9.85 -4.85 -4.19
N LEU A 93 -8.63 -4.88 -3.66
CA LEU A 93 -8.05 -6.07 -3.06
C LEU A 93 -7.82 -5.90 -1.56
N ARG A 94 -7.19 -4.79 -1.16
CA ARG A 94 -6.70 -4.58 0.21
C ARG A 94 -6.27 -3.14 0.45
N GLY A 95 -6.24 -2.73 1.72
CA GLY A 95 -5.77 -1.44 2.17
C GLY A 95 -4.62 -1.61 3.16
N HIS A 96 -3.76 -0.60 3.24
CA HIS A 96 -2.66 -0.54 4.20
C HIS A 96 -2.51 0.88 4.74
N ALA A 97 -2.15 1.00 6.01
CA ALA A 97 -1.76 2.27 6.60
C ALA A 97 -0.41 2.71 6.01
N LEU A 98 -0.22 4.03 5.89
CA LEU A 98 1.09 4.60 5.69
C LEU A 98 1.87 4.55 7.00
N ASP A 99 3.15 4.21 6.93
CA ASP A 99 4.04 4.24 8.09
C ASP A 99 4.13 5.65 8.70
N THR A 100 3.94 6.68 7.88
CA THR A 100 3.84 8.08 8.32
C THR A 100 2.72 8.80 7.57
N PRO A 101 1.61 9.14 8.24
CA PRO A 101 0.54 9.91 7.62
C PRO A 101 1.01 11.30 7.16
N ILE A 102 0.43 11.78 6.07
CA ILE A 102 0.80 13.05 5.43
C ILE A 102 -0.38 14.00 5.52
N THR A 103 -0.17 15.18 6.08
CA THR A 103 -1.22 16.22 6.18
C THR A 103 -0.93 17.33 5.18
N VAL A 104 -1.87 17.55 4.25
CA VAL A 104 -1.79 18.63 3.27
C VAL A 104 -2.42 19.89 3.85
N GLY A 105 -1.66 20.99 3.81
CA GLY A 105 -2.10 22.31 4.29
C GLY A 105 -3.09 23.00 3.36
N SER A 106 -3.04 24.33 3.31
CA SER A 106 -4.02 25.17 2.59
C SER A 106 -3.96 25.09 1.06
N SER A 107 -2.98 24.42 0.49
CA SER A 107 -2.80 24.31 -0.96
C SER A 107 -2.52 22.87 -1.36
N PRO A 108 -2.98 22.43 -2.56
CA PRO A 108 -2.66 21.09 -3.05
C PRO A 108 -1.14 20.88 -3.15
N VAL A 109 -0.69 19.68 -2.80
CA VAL A 109 0.74 19.32 -2.87
C VAL A 109 0.92 17.96 -3.51
N ASN A 110 2.08 17.77 -4.14
CA ASN A 110 2.51 16.47 -4.62
C ASN A 110 3.03 15.64 -3.45
N VAL A 111 2.52 14.42 -3.35
CA VAL A 111 2.87 13.45 -2.33
C VAL A 111 3.36 12.18 -3.01
N ASP A 112 4.50 11.67 -2.56
CA ASP A 112 5.00 10.38 -2.98
C ASP A 112 4.52 9.29 -2.02
N ILE A 113 3.91 8.25 -2.57
CA ILE A 113 3.52 7.05 -1.83
C ILE A 113 4.37 5.88 -2.30
N THR A 114 5.11 5.26 -1.39
CA THR A 114 5.83 4.01 -1.61
C THR A 114 5.03 2.88 -0.97
N PRO A 115 4.27 2.09 -1.75
CA PRO A 115 3.44 1.05 -1.18
C PRO A 115 4.30 -0.13 -0.71
N LYS A 116 3.90 -0.74 0.40
CA LYS A 116 4.50 -1.94 0.99
C LYS A 116 3.46 -3.07 1.02
N THR A 117 3.90 -4.30 0.82
CA THR A 117 3.12 -5.48 1.18
C THR A 117 3.97 -6.40 2.03
N GLN A 118 3.35 -7.05 3.00
CA GLN A 118 4.03 -7.93 3.95
C GLN A 118 3.18 -9.15 4.26
N TYR A 119 3.85 -10.26 4.58
CA TYR A 119 3.20 -11.52 4.93
C TYR A 119 3.97 -12.24 6.03
N LYS A 120 3.23 -12.83 6.97
CA LYS A 120 3.78 -13.72 7.98
C LYS A 120 2.90 -14.96 8.10
N GLY A 121 3.50 -16.11 7.91
CA GLY A 121 2.77 -17.38 7.85
C GLY A 121 2.59 -18.02 9.23
N GLY A 122 1.39 -18.54 9.49
CA GLY A 122 1.04 -19.19 10.76
C GLY A 122 0.64 -18.24 11.88
N GLN A 123 0.11 -17.06 11.52
CA GLN A 123 -0.58 -16.15 12.43
C GLN A 123 -2.06 -16.48 12.54
#